data_AF-A0A6V7PAV3-F1
#
_entry.id   AF-A0A6V7PAV3-F1
#
_cell.length_a   1.000
_cell.length_b   1.000
_cell.length_c   1.000
_cell.angle_alpha   90.00
_cell.angle_beta   90.00
_cell.angle_gamma   90.00
#
_symmetry.space_group_name_H-M   'P 1'
#
loop_
_entity.id
_entity.type
_entity.pdbx_description
1 polymer ?
#
loop_
_entity_poly.entity_id
_entity_poly.type
_entity_poly.pdbx_seq_one_letter_code
_entity_poly.pdbx_strand_id
1 'polypeptide(L)'
;MHLCSALQEVTPNINRMFRTFGWWDDYNCSDSSENAIEGDFCIVLSKFPIKAKRCVSSIARKLPGCELNVGIGRRLYVANGHLKRPNRPGMHCEIRKTQAKEAVKLLNCSRNAVFGGDMNWDEHRDGQFPLPKRWVDAWTRLKPNNNGWTYDTKSNKSLKGRKTTAEKVGSVRVQTEGLHVERHQNNRERCRTA
;
A
#
# COMPACT_ATOMS: atom_id res chain seq x y z
N MET A 1 -8.20 -14.13 -8.50
CA MET A 1 -8.15 -14.32 -7.04
C MET A 1 -7.02 -13.46 -6.48
N HIS A 2 -7.28 -12.58 -5.51
CA HIS A 2 -6.25 -11.71 -4.93
C HIS A 2 -5.52 -12.44 -3.79
N LEU A 3 -4.18 -12.43 -3.82
CA LEU A 3 -3.33 -13.13 -2.85
C LEU A 3 -3.16 -12.36 -1.54
N CYS A 4 -3.20 -11.03 -1.60
CA CYS A 4 -3.12 -10.13 -0.45
C CYS A 4 -4.01 -8.90 -0.70
N SER A 5 -4.65 -8.40 0.34
CA SER A 5 -5.50 -7.19 0.31
C SER A 5 -5.20 -6.31 1.52
N ALA A 6 -5.09 -5.00 1.30
CA ALA A 6 -4.86 -4.00 2.33
C ALA A 6 -6.11 -3.10 2.41
N LEU A 7 -6.85 -3.17 3.51
CA LEU A 7 -8.09 -2.42 3.72
C LEU A 7 -7.87 -1.33 4.77
N GLN A 8 -8.35 -0.11 4.49
CA GLN A 8 -8.32 1.03 5.41
C GLN A 8 -9.75 1.37 5.82
N GLU A 9 -9.90 2.16 6.88
CA GLU A 9 -11.21 2.61 7.38
C GLU A 9 -12.17 1.48 7.80
N VAL A 10 -11.61 0.35 8.20
CA VAL A 10 -12.40 -0.78 8.69
C VAL A 10 -12.92 -0.44 10.08
N THR A 11 -14.24 -0.41 10.24
CA THR A 11 -14.87 -0.25 11.56
C THR A 11 -15.14 -1.63 12.18
N PRO A 12 -15.40 -1.72 13.50
CA PRO A 12 -15.80 -2.98 14.12
C PRO A 12 -17.03 -3.62 13.47
N ASN A 13 -17.99 -2.78 13.04
CA ASN A 13 -19.18 -3.24 12.32
C ASN A 13 -18.84 -3.80 10.94
N ILE A 14 -17.98 -3.13 10.17
CA ILE A 14 -17.51 -3.63 8.87
C ILE A 14 -16.77 -4.95 9.04
N ASN A 15 -15.87 -5.05 10.03
CA ASN A 15 -15.14 -6.29 10.30
C ASN A 15 -16.07 -7.44 10.68
N ARG A 16 -17.09 -7.16 11.52
CA ARG A 16 -18.12 -8.15 11.88
C ARG A 16 -18.87 -8.64 10.65
N MET A 17 -19.25 -7.73 9.74
CA MET A 17 -19.90 -8.10 8.48
C MET A 17 -18.97 -8.95 7.60
N PHE A 18 -17.71 -8.55 7.40
CA PHE A 18 -16.76 -9.33 6.60
C PHE A 18 -16.61 -10.77 7.09
N ARG A 19 -16.56 -10.97 8.42
CA ARG A 19 -16.48 -12.29 9.06
C ARG A 19 -17.71 -13.20 8.81
N THR A 20 -18.83 -12.66 8.34
CA THR A 20 -20.02 -13.47 7.99
C THR A 20 -19.97 -14.07 6.59
N PHE A 21 -19.08 -13.59 5.72
CA PHE A 21 -18.97 -14.10 4.36
C PHE A 21 -18.04 -15.30 4.32
N GLY A 22 -18.42 -16.36 3.59
CA GLY A 22 -17.63 -17.60 3.51
C GLY A 22 -16.23 -17.44 2.93
N TRP A 23 -15.93 -16.35 2.20
CA TRP A 23 -14.57 -16.08 1.73
C TRP A 23 -13.63 -15.63 2.85
N TRP A 24 -14.12 -15.20 4.01
CA TRP A 24 -13.29 -14.68 5.09
C TRP A 24 -12.29 -15.71 5.58
N ASP A 25 -12.73 -16.97 5.70
CA ASP A 25 -11.93 -18.08 6.23
C ASP A 25 -10.80 -18.52 5.29
N ASP A 26 -10.84 -18.10 4.02
CA ASP A 26 -9.74 -18.30 3.07
C ASP A 26 -8.50 -17.43 3.37
N TYR A 27 -8.63 -16.43 4.25
CA TYR A 27 -7.62 -15.41 4.47
C TYR A 27 -7.10 -15.41 5.91
N ASN A 28 -5.77 -15.34 6.02
CA ASN A 28 -5.09 -14.94 7.24
C ASN A 28 -5.23 -13.43 7.41
N CYS A 29 -5.45 -12.96 8.63
CA CYS A 29 -5.69 -11.54 8.90
C CYS A 29 -4.68 -10.96 9.88
N SER A 30 -4.09 -9.80 9.54
CA SER A 30 -3.18 -9.05 10.42
C SER A 30 -3.91 -8.30 11.54
N ASP A 31 -5.23 -8.42 11.59
CA ASP A 31 -6.14 -7.69 12.47
C ASP A 31 -5.75 -7.80 13.96
N SER A 32 -5.95 -6.68 14.67
CA SER A 32 -5.84 -6.54 16.13
C SER A 32 -7.14 -5.98 16.72
N SER A 33 -8.27 -6.22 16.06
CA SER A 33 -9.62 -5.64 16.31
C SER A 33 -10.12 -5.77 17.73
N GLU A 34 -9.56 -6.69 18.51
CA GLU A 34 -9.78 -6.78 19.97
C GLU A 34 -9.47 -5.46 20.68
N ASN A 35 -8.64 -4.58 20.09
CA ASN A 35 -8.27 -3.27 20.64
C ASN A 35 -9.02 -2.09 19.99
N ALA A 36 -9.85 -2.32 18.98
CA ALA A 36 -10.56 -1.26 18.25
C ALA A 36 -11.96 -1.05 18.84
N ILE A 37 -12.02 -0.63 20.11
CA ILE A 37 -13.29 -0.39 20.82
C ILE A 37 -13.91 0.93 20.32
N GLU A 38 -13.09 1.90 19.89
CA GLU A 38 -13.53 3.17 19.34
C GLU A 38 -12.66 3.59 18.13
N GLY A 39 -13.23 3.54 16.92
CA GLY A 39 -12.59 4.09 15.73
C GLY A 39 -12.41 3.10 14.57
N ASP A 40 -11.91 3.65 13.46
CA ASP A 40 -11.53 2.88 12.27
C ASP A 40 -10.10 2.35 12.37
N PHE A 41 -9.83 1.24 11.68
CA PHE A 41 -8.52 0.60 11.67
C PHE A 41 -8.19 0.04 10.28
N CYS A 42 -6.96 -0.43 10.13
CA CYS A 42 -6.45 -1.01 8.91
C CYS A 42 -6.19 -2.51 9.11
N ILE A 43 -6.43 -3.32 8.08
CA ILE A 43 -6.11 -4.76 8.09
C ILE A 43 -5.39 -5.18 6.82
N VAL A 44 -4.56 -6.21 6.93
CA VAL A 44 -3.99 -6.94 5.80
C VAL A 44 -4.59 -8.34 5.81
N LEU A 45 -5.22 -8.72 4.70
CA LEU A 45 -5.70 -10.06 4.43
C LEU A 45 -4.70 -10.76 3.51
N SER A 46 -4.36 -12.02 3.78
CA SER A 46 -3.42 -12.79 2.98
C SER A 46 -3.82 -14.25 2.84
N LYS A 47 -3.76 -14.79 1.63
CA LYS A 47 -3.83 -16.25 1.40
C LYS A 47 -2.53 -16.96 1.81
N PHE A 48 -1.46 -16.21 2.09
CA PHE A 48 -0.22 -16.76 2.64
C PHE A 48 -0.24 -16.76 4.18
N PRO A 49 0.38 -17.76 4.84
CA PRO A 49 0.49 -17.77 6.30
C PRO A 49 1.22 -16.53 6.84
N ILE A 50 0.62 -15.90 7.84
CA ILE A 50 1.25 -14.81 8.62
C ILE A 50 2.20 -15.44 9.64
N LYS A 51 3.49 -15.13 9.55
CA LYS A 51 4.51 -15.59 10.51
C LYS A 51 4.63 -14.67 11.71
N ALA A 52 4.57 -13.36 11.47
CA ALA A 52 4.63 -12.35 12.51
C ALA A 52 3.76 -11.16 12.13
N LYS A 53 2.97 -10.66 13.10
CA LYS A 53 2.32 -9.36 12.99
C LYS A 53 3.31 -8.30 13.44
N ARG A 54 3.33 -7.16 12.74
CA ARG A 54 4.16 -6.01 13.10
C ARG A 54 3.39 -4.73 12.85
N CYS A 55 3.67 -3.72 13.63
CA CYS A 55 3.04 -2.42 13.47
C CYS A 55 4.14 -1.36 13.41
N VAL A 56 4.07 -0.47 12.42
CA VAL A 56 4.84 0.77 12.48
C VAL A 56 3.98 1.76 13.26
N SER A 57 4.34 1.97 14.53
CA SER A 57 3.79 3.09 15.29
C SER A 57 4.48 4.36 14.82
N SER A 58 3.70 5.30 14.31
CA SER A 58 4.19 6.60 13.88
C SER A 58 3.35 7.69 14.54
N ILE A 59 3.78 8.94 14.40
CA ILE A 59 3.01 10.09 14.85
C ILE A 59 1.57 10.01 14.34
N ALA A 60 0.60 10.05 15.26
CA ALA A 60 -0.84 10.04 15.01
C ALA A 60 -1.45 8.83 14.27
N ARG A 61 -0.67 7.80 13.89
CA ARG A 61 -1.17 6.61 13.19
C ARG A 61 -0.38 5.36 13.54
N LYS A 62 -1.09 4.22 13.61
CA LYS A 62 -0.51 2.88 13.59
C LYS A 62 -0.67 2.30 12.19
N LEU A 63 0.42 1.83 11.59
CA LEU A 63 0.43 1.20 10.27
C LEU A 63 0.59 -0.31 10.44
N PRO A 64 -0.50 -1.09 10.33
CA PRO A 64 -0.44 -2.52 10.51
C PRO A 64 0.32 -3.18 9.35
N GLY A 65 1.03 -4.24 9.67
CA GLY A 65 1.73 -5.05 8.71
C GLY A 65 1.97 -6.46 9.22
N CYS A 66 2.48 -7.29 8.34
CA CYS A 66 2.77 -8.67 8.65
C CYS A 66 3.89 -9.20 7.77
N GLU A 67 4.67 -10.11 8.35
CA GLU A 67 5.62 -10.93 7.62
C GLU A 67 4.91 -12.19 7.15
N LEU A 68 4.89 -12.37 5.83
CA LEU A 68 4.27 -13.49 5.14
C LEU A 68 5.31 -14.53 4.77
N ASN A 69 4.95 -15.81 4.88
CA ASN A 69 5.70 -16.90 4.27
C ASN A 69 5.17 -17.14 2.84
N VAL A 70 5.93 -16.74 1.82
CA VAL A 70 5.53 -16.86 0.41
C VAL A 70 6.13 -18.09 -0.28
N GLY A 71 6.61 -19.07 0.50
CA GLY A 71 7.15 -20.34 0.01
C GLY A 71 8.65 -20.31 -0.26
N ILE A 72 9.27 -21.49 -0.36
CA ILE A 72 10.71 -21.69 -0.69
C ILE A 72 11.63 -20.85 0.20
N GLY A 73 11.32 -20.77 1.51
CA GLY A 73 12.10 -19.98 2.48
C GLY A 73 12.04 -18.46 2.26
N ARG A 74 11.21 -17.96 1.34
CA ARG A 74 11.07 -16.53 1.04
C ARG A 74 10.07 -15.87 1.98
N ARG A 75 10.47 -14.72 2.50
CA ARG A 75 9.64 -13.88 3.35
C ARG A 75 9.31 -12.58 2.62
N LEU A 76 8.07 -12.14 2.78
CA LEU A 76 7.57 -10.89 2.25
C LEU A 76 6.97 -10.09 3.41
N TYR A 77 7.47 -8.88 3.61
CA TYR A 77 6.82 -7.95 4.50
C TYR A 77 5.73 -7.19 3.76
N VAL A 78 4.52 -7.13 4.30
CA VAL A 78 3.45 -6.27 3.78
C VAL A 78 3.03 -5.28 4.87
N ALA A 79 3.01 -4.00 4.55
CA ALA A 79 2.49 -2.95 5.41
C ALA A 79 1.36 -2.18 4.73
N ASN A 80 0.31 -1.93 5.51
CA ASN A 80 -0.85 -1.15 5.13
C ASN A 80 -0.73 0.28 5.67
N GLY A 81 -0.68 1.24 4.75
CA GLY A 81 -0.60 2.67 5.01
C GLY A 81 -1.98 3.33 5.00
N HIS A 82 -2.30 4.06 6.08
CA HIS A 82 -3.34 5.08 6.07
C HIS A 82 -2.81 6.40 6.61
N LEU A 83 -2.00 7.08 5.81
CA LEU A 83 -1.28 8.28 6.26
C LEU A 83 -2.26 9.41 6.61
N LYS A 84 -1.80 10.38 7.38
CA LYS A 84 -2.64 11.45 7.93
C LYS A 84 -3.37 12.21 6.81
N ARG A 85 -4.69 12.10 6.78
CA ARG A 85 -5.54 12.84 5.83
C ARG A 85 -5.32 14.35 5.95
N PRO A 86 -5.34 15.08 4.83
CA PRO A 86 -5.44 16.54 4.85
C PRO A 86 -6.86 16.95 5.24
N ASN A 87 -7.05 17.64 6.36
CA ASN A 87 -8.34 18.28 6.68
C ASN A 87 -8.60 19.52 5.80
N ARG A 88 -7.53 20.14 5.31
CA ARG A 88 -7.50 21.21 4.30
C ARG A 88 -6.26 21.00 3.42
N PRO A 89 -6.23 21.52 2.17
CA PRO A 89 -5.05 21.49 1.32
C PRO A 89 -3.75 21.84 2.08
N GLY A 90 -2.74 20.97 2.00
CA GLY A 90 -1.43 21.17 2.64
C GLY A 90 -1.36 20.93 4.15
N MET A 91 -2.50 20.81 4.84
CA MET A 91 -2.52 20.51 6.27
C MET A 91 -1.97 19.11 6.54
N HIS A 92 -1.16 18.98 7.60
CA HIS A 92 -0.51 17.73 8.02
C HIS A 92 0.51 17.13 7.03
N CYS A 93 1.00 17.91 6.05
CA CYS A 93 2.07 17.51 5.14
C CYS A 93 3.30 16.94 5.89
N GLU A 94 3.82 17.65 6.89
CA GLU A 94 4.98 17.19 7.67
C GLU A 94 4.71 15.93 8.51
N ILE A 95 3.47 15.74 8.97
CA ILE A 95 3.04 14.51 9.65
C ILE A 95 3.05 13.34 8.65
N ARG A 96 2.47 13.51 7.45
CA ARG A 96 2.49 12.47 6.41
C ARG A 96 3.90 12.12 5.97
N LYS A 97 4.77 13.13 5.75
CA LYS A 97 6.18 12.93 5.41
C LYS A 97 6.91 12.12 6.48
N THR A 98 6.71 12.45 7.75
CA THR A 98 7.30 11.71 8.87
C THR A 98 6.81 10.26 8.90
N GLN A 99 5.49 10.05 8.79
CA GLN A 99 4.91 8.70 8.73
C GLN A 99 5.45 7.87 7.56
N ALA A 100 5.55 8.45 6.36
CA ALA A 100 6.11 7.79 5.19
C ALA A 100 7.58 7.42 5.40
N LYS A 101 8.40 8.34 5.94
CA LYS A 101 9.82 8.09 6.24
C LYS A 101 10.00 6.97 7.27
N GLU A 102 9.23 6.97 8.35
CA GLU A 102 9.30 5.96 9.41
C GLU A 102 8.87 4.58 8.89
N ALA A 103 7.78 4.52 8.14
CA ALA A 103 7.31 3.29 7.50
C ALA A 103 8.38 2.71 6.57
N VAL A 104 8.90 3.53 5.65
CA VAL A 104 9.90 3.07 4.68
C VAL A 104 11.20 2.67 5.39
N LYS A 105 11.65 3.43 6.41
CA LYS A 105 12.85 3.09 7.19
C LYS A 105 12.71 1.70 7.84
N LEU A 106 11.58 1.41 8.48
CA LEU A 106 11.34 0.12 9.12
C LEU A 106 11.28 -1.02 8.09
N LEU A 107 10.59 -0.79 6.97
CA LEU A 107 10.42 -1.80 5.92
C LEU A 107 11.72 -2.09 5.16
N ASN A 108 12.59 -1.10 5.04
CA ASN A 108 13.87 -1.22 4.33
C ASN A 108 14.85 -2.20 5.00
N CYS A 109 14.60 -2.60 6.27
CA CYS A 109 15.30 -3.70 6.93
C CYS A 109 14.93 -5.08 6.38
N SER A 110 13.86 -5.19 5.59
CA SER A 110 13.43 -6.45 4.97
C SER A 110 13.98 -6.59 3.56
N ARG A 111 14.26 -7.84 3.13
CA ARG A 111 14.73 -8.12 1.76
C ARG A 111 13.65 -7.86 0.71
N ASN A 112 12.44 -8.35 0.98
CA ASN A 112 11.25 -8.11 0.18
C ASN A 112 10.19 -7.42 1.03
N ALA A 113 9.72 -6.27 0.56
CA ALA A 113 8.71 -5.49 1.25
C ALA A 113 7.71 -4.87 0.28
N VAL A 114 6.47 -4.78 0.70
CA VAL A 114 5.39 -4.05 0.03
C VAL A 114 4.84 -3.05 1.04
N PHE A 115 4.75 -1.80 0.62
CA PHE A 115 4.08 -0.74 1.36
C PHE A 115 2.98 -0.15 0.49
N GLY A 116 1.73 -0.30 0.91
CA GLY A 116 0.60 0.19 0.12
C GLY A 116 -0.61 0.54 0.97
N GLY A 117 -1.60 1.18 0.37
CA GLY A 117 -2.81 1.66 1.04
C GLY A 117 -3.17 3.08 0.65
N ASP A 118 -4.04 3.73 1.41
CA ASP A 118 -4.41 5.13 1.24
C ASP A 118 -3.34 6.05 1.89
N MET A 119 -2.45 6.53 1.04
CA MET A 119 -1.31 7.35 1.43
C MET A 119 -1.68 8.81 1.62
N ASN A 120 -2.89 9.24 1.22
CA ASN A 120 -3.29 10.66 1.20
C ASN A 120 -2.18 11.58 0.64
N TRP A 121 -1.36 11.06 -0.28
CA TRP A 121 -0.12 11.69 -0.70
C TRP A 121 -0.38 12.55 -1.92
N ASP A 122 0.07 13.79 -1.86
CA ASP A 122 -0.04 14.75 -2.95
C ASP A 122 1.37 15.18 -3.33
N GLU A 123 1.89 14.71 -4.46
CA GLU A 123 3.28 15.00 -4.86
C GLU A 123 3.55 16.50 -5.03
N HIS A 124 2.54 17.31 -5.38
CA HIS A 124 2.70 18.76 -5.50
C HIS A 124 2.89 19.44 -4.13
N ARG A 125 2.37 18.85 -3.05
CA ARG A 125 2.38 19.45 -1.70
C ARG A 125 3.33 18.76 -0.74
N ASP A 126 3.37 17.44 -0.80
CA ASP A 126 4.19 16.57 0.03
C ASP A 126 5.57 16.33 -0.59
N GLY A 127 5.75 16.67 -1.87
CA GLY A 127 6.97 16.42 -2.64
C GLY A 127 7.09 14.96 -3.06
N GLN A 128 8.29 14.58 -3.50
CA GLN A 128 8.59 13.20 -3.86
C GLN A 128 8.45 12.28 -2.64
N PHE A 129 7.76 11.15 -2.82
CA PHE A 129 7.67 10.15 -1.75
C PHE A 129 9.07 9.65 -1.34
N PRO A 130 9.37 9.50 -0.04
CA PRO A 130 10.72 9.20 0.46
C PRO A 130 11.12 7.73 0.23
N LEU A 131 11.21 7.32 -1.03
CA LEU A 131 11.61 5.98 -1.44
C LEU A 131 13.14 5.87 -1.62
N PRO A 132 13.82 4.94 -0.93
CA PRO A 132 15.19 4.57 -1.22
C PRO A 132 15.33 3.98 -2.64
N LYS A 133 16.55 3.99 -3.19
CA LYS A 133 16.86 3.51 -4.55
C LYS A 133 16.35 2.10 -4.90
N ARG A 134 16.19 1.21 -3.89
CA ARG A 134 15.71 -0.17 -4.07
C ARG A 134 14.20 -0.31 -4.20
N TRP A 135 13.45 0.78 -4.00
CA TRP A 135 12.00 0.79 -4.04
C TRP A 135 11.50 1.29 -5.39
N VAL A 136 10.33 0.79 -5.78
CA VAL A 136 9.60 1.25 -6.97
C VAL A 136 8.13 1.47 -6.62
N ASP A 137 7.51 2.52 -7.18
CA ASP A 137 6.06 2.64 -7.20
C ASP A 137 5.51 1.72 -8.30
N ALA A 138 4.66 0.77 -7.92
CA ALA A 138 4.18 -0.26 -8.84
C ALA A 138 3.38 0.35 -10.00
N TRP A 139 2.66 1.44 -9.75
CA TRP A 139 1.85 2.10 -10.77
C TRP A 139 2.73 2.79 -11.80
N THR A 140 3.72 3.59 -11.37
CA THR A 140 4.62 4.26 -12.32
C THR A 140 5.43 3.27 -13.15
N ARG A 141 5.77 2.10 -12.59
CA ARG A 141 6.48 1.04 -13.31
C ARG A 141 5.61 0.32 -14.35
N LEU A 142 4.36 0.01 -14.02
CA LEU A 142 3.48 -0.84 -14.84
C LEU A 142 2.60 -0.03 -15.80
N LYS A 143 2.27 1.21 -15.44
CA LYS A 143 1.36 2.11 -16.18
C LYS A 143 1.91 3.54 -16.21
N PRO A 144 3.11 3.77 -16.78
CA PRO A 144 3.78 5.08 -16.75
C PRO A 144 2.99 6.21 -17.40
N ASN A 145 2.11 5.89 -18.36
CA ASN A 145 1.33 6.87 -19.13
C ASN A 145 -0.09 7.07 -18.58
N ASN A 146 -0.39 6.58 -17.38
CA ASN A 146 -1.69 6.74 -16.75
C ASN A 146 -1.54 7.46 -15.42
N ASN A 147 -2.38 8.47 -15.18
CA ASN A 147 -2.36 9.29 -13.98
C ASN A 147 -2.61 8.49 -12.69
N GLY A 148 -3.33 7.37 -12.78
CA GLY A 148 -3.53 6.46 -11.64
C GLY A 148 -4.37 7.04 -10.52
N TRP A 149 -5.36 7.88 -10.86
CA TRP A 149 -6.30 8.41 -9.89
C TRP A 149 -7.05 7.27 -9.20
N THR A 150 -7.03 7.30 -7.86
CA THR A 150 -7.70 6.32 -7.00
C THR A 150 -8.78 6.98 -6.14
N TYR A 151 -8.84 8.31 -6.14
CA TYR A 151 -9.92 9.11 -5.60
C TYR A 151 -10.34 10.14 -6.64
N ASP A 152 -11.55 10.01 -7.18
CA ASP A 152 -12.09 10.90 -8.20
C ASP A 152 -13.55 11.21 -7.88
N THR A 153 -13.83 12.46 -7.47
CA THR A 153 -15.18 12.88 -7.09
C THR A 153 -16.12 13.08 -8.29
N LYS A 154 -15.58 13.14 -9.51
CA LYS A 154 -16.37 13.25 -10.74
C LYS A 154 -16.96 11.90 -11.14
N SER A 155 -16.15 10.84 -11.10
CA SER A 155 -16.59 9.49 -11.48
C SER A 155 -17.24 8.72 -10.33
N ASN A 156 -16.87 8.99 -9.08
CA ASN A 156 -17.42 8.31 -7.92
C ASN A 156 -18.73 8.94 -7.43
N LYS A 157 -19.86 8.30 -7.73
CA LYS A 157 -21.20 8.75 -7.34
C LYS A 157 -21.38 8.88 -5.82
N SER A 158 -20.66 8.09 -5.02
CA SER A 158 -20.72 8.15 -3.56
C SER A 158 -20.09 9.42 -2.98
N LEU A 159 -19.41 10.22 -3.80
CA LEU A 159 -18.79 11.50 -3.43
C LEU A 159 -19.55 12.72 -3.98
N LYS A 160 -20.77 12.51 -4.49
CA LYS A 160 -21.60 13.58 -5.05
C LYS A 160 -21.82 14.69 -4.02
N GLY A 161 -21.63 15.94 -4.43
CA GLY A 161 -21.72 17.12 -3.57
C GLY A 161 -20.39 17.56 -2.94
N ARG A 162 -19.31 16.78 -3.08
CA ARG A 162 -17.95 17.24 -2.76
C ARG A 162 -17.37 18.09 -3.89
N LYS A 163 -16.36 18.91 -3.57
CA LYS A 163 -15.58 19.66 -4.56
C LYS A 163 -14.98 18.69 -5.59
N THR A 164 -15.04 19.06 -6.87
CA THR A 164 -14.45 18.28 -7.96
C THR A 164 -12.94 18.18 -7.80
N THR A 165 -12.41 16.98 -7.60
CA THR A 165 -10.98 16.67 -7.47
C THR A 165 -10.71 15.24 -7.95
N ALA A 166 -9.53 15.03 -8.52
CA ALA A 166 -9.01 13.71 -8.88
C ALA A 166 -7.57 13.59 -8.37
N GLU A 167 -7.32 12.62 -7.50
CA GLU A 167 -6.07 12.48 -6.73
C GLU A 167 -5.62 11.01 -6.69
N LYS A 168 -4.29 10.78 -6.69
CA LYS A 168 -3.69 9.47 -6.47
C LYS A 168 -3.40 9.30 -4.97
N VAL A 169 -4.43 8.98 -4.21
CA VAL A 169 -4.31 8.79 -2.76
C VAL A 169 -3.87 7.37 -2.41
N GLY A 170 -4.36 6.37 -3.15
CA GLY A 170 -3.93 4.98 -3.08
C GLY A 170 -2.66 4.74 -3.90
N SER A 171 -1.65 4.12 -3.30
CA SER A 171 -0.44 3.67 -3.98
C SER A 171 0.08 2.36 -3.40
N VAL A 172 0.78 1.57 -4.23
CA VAL A 172 1.52 0.37 -3.84
C VAL A 172 2.98 0.56 -4.24
N ARG A 173 3.87 0.39 -3.27
CA ARG A 173 5.31 0.51 -3.41
C ARG A 173 5.97 -0.80 -3.04
N VAL A 174 6.96 -1.20 -3.81
CA VAL A 174 7.55 -2.54 -3.73
C VAL A 174 9.06 -2.43 -3.67
N GLN A 175 9.65 -3.21 -2.78
CA GLN A 175 11.07 -3.51 -2.73
C GLN A 175 11.22 -5.03 -2.89
N THR A 176 12.04 -5.46 -3.84
CA THR A 176 12.46 -6.86 -3.96
C THR A 176 13.96 -6.93 -4.20
N GLU A 177 14.58 -8.05 -3.82
CA GLU A 177 15.85 -8.46 -4.44
C GLU A 177 15.58 -8.82 -5.90
N GLY A 178 16.42 -8.36 -6.84
CA GLY A 178 16.32 -8.67 -8.26
C GLY A 178 15.61 -7.65 -9.18
N LEU A 179 15.14 -6.49 -8.69
CA LEU A 179 14.69 -5.40 -9.57
C LEU A 179 15.86 -4.66 -10.28
N HIS A 180 17.11 -4.98 -9.95
CA HIS A 180 18.28 -4.70 -10.79
C HIS A 180 18.54 -5.89 -11.72
N VAL A 181 17.69 -6.09 -12.73
CA VAL A 181 18.04 -6.91 -13.90
C VAL A 181 17.48 -6.22 -15.14
N GLU A 182 18.39 -5.52 -15.81
CA GLU A 182 18.50 -5.28 -17.25
C GLU A 182 17.29 -4.74 -18.03
N ARG A 183 17.38 -3.47 -18.45
CA ARG A 183 16.89 -3.08 -19.78
C ARG A 183 17.81 -3.70 -20.82
N HIS A 184 17.60 -4.97 -21.18
CA HIS A 184 18.05 -5.42 -22.49
C HIS A 184 16.96 -5.07 -23.49
N GLN A 185 17.25 -4.07 -24.31
CA GLN A 185 16.57 -3.85 -25.57
C GLN A 185 16.68 -5.14 -26.38
N ASN A 186 15.57 -5.87 -26.51
CA ASN A 186 15.44 -6.94 -27.50
C ASN A 186 15.42 -6.30 -28.91
N ASN A 187 16.58 -5.93 -29.42
CA ASN A 187 16.81 -5.78 -30.85
C ASN A 187 17.13 -7.16 -31.41
N ARG A 188 16.08 -7.97 -31.62
CA ARG A 188 16.16 -9.11 -32.54
C ARG A 188 15.63 -8.66 -33.89
N GLU A 189 16.53 -8.12 -34.72
CA GLU A 189 16.33 -8.19 -36.16
C GLU A 189 17.59 -8.72 -36.84
N ARG A 190 17.38 -9.89 -37.45
CA ARG A 190 18.00 -10.39 -38.68
C ARG A 190 19.49 -10.77 -38.64
N CYS A 191 19.71 -12.05 -38.33
CA CYS A 191 20.43 -12.88 -39.29
C CYS A 191 19.66 -12.89 -40.62
N ARG A 192 20.23 -12.30 -41.68
CA ARG A 192 19.98 -12.68 -43.06
C ARG A 192 21.29 -12.57 -43.84
N THR A 193 21.85 -13.76 -44.09
CA THR A 193 22.44 -14.24 -45.36
C THR A 193 23.64 -13.54 -46.00
N ALA A 194 24.58 -14.42 -46.35
CA ALA A 194 25.73 -14.33 -47.27
C ALA A 194 27.03 -13.78 -46.67
#